data_AF-A0A9D3XCB8-F1
#
_entry.id   AF-A0A9D3XCB8-F1
#
_cell.length_a   1.000
_cell.length_b   1.000
_cell.length_c   1.000
_cell.angle_alpha   90.00
_cell.angle_beta   90.00
_cell.angle_gamma   90.00
#
_symmetry.space_group_name_H-M   'P 1'
#
loop_
_entity.id
_entity.type
_entity.pdbx_description
1 polymer ?
#
loop_
_entity_poly.entity_id
_entity_poly.type
_entity_poly.pdbx_seq_one_letter_code
_entity_poly.pdbx_strand_id
1 'polypeptide(L)'
;MDRRSPCNTQAASANSVSNLSARNPKRQPQVQLTLLRAHQLGMQLQLRKIQATKIQGNRKTLQLRQAEQAEHEKPPPAALATARQSLSELPAPYGPWMEIANNLPHLIQSHQLRSQVYKMPQLSSQHLKGHRELHLAHLALSFITMGFIWQEGEEETVKLLPRNLAVPYWEISQMLGLPPILVHADFVLANWKKKNLNGNLDTIFSLPGGESLRGFILVTLLVEKAAVPGVKAIVQAGNAILQPDKEALHKALQEMAKAIKEMTDALKRMHDYVDPAVFYAVIRIFLSGWKDNPAMPGGLIYEGVSDEPMSYSGGSGAQSTVLHAFDELLTIRHSKESTAFLHRMRDYMPPHHRAFIEEIQSAPSLKQHILSSGNEKLRIAYNQCVSVLADLRTYHIAIVTKFIITAAANAKAKKGKPSHWAGNFQINPPSSLQERGTGGSGILSFLKSVRDTTRAGIIQEKSPNRPVSSSKSLLKTHFLHQVASTNPCQSNVAFSVQQSAEIPWSGREADHGSRIFHACVPINQGKLSPKDNSLPGETTRSNRVFQTRPRTCAGTRSDPV
;
A
#
# COMPACT_ATOMS: atom_id res chain seq x y z
N MET A 1 -58.10 -58.92 21.55
CA MET A 1 -58.00 -60.38 21.78
C MET A 1 -57.43 -60.58 23.18
N ASP A 2 -58.11 -61.37 24.00
CA ASP A 2 -57.66 -61.72 25.35
C ASP A 2 -56.33 -62.50 25.37
N ARG A 3 -55.60 -62.39 26.49
CA ARG A 3 -55.51 -63.51 27.46
C ARG A 3 -54.82 -63.13 28.79
N ARG A 4 -55.60 -63.26 29.87
CA ARG A 4 -55.28 -63.88 31.17
C ARG A 4 -54.42 -63.12 32.20
N SER A 5 -55.10 -62.74 33.28
CA SER A 5 -54.68 -62.62 34.70
C SER A 5 -54.41 -64.01 35.34
N PRO A 6 -54.29 -64.22 36.69
CA PRO A 6 -54.20 -63.32 37.87
C PRO A 6 -53.18 -63.78 38.97
N CYS A 7 -53.41 -63.32 40.23
CA CYS A 7 -52.87 -63.73 41.55
C CYS A 7 -51.57 -63.03 42.03
N ASN A 8 -51.61 -62.21 43.09
CA ASN A 8 -51.80 -62.48 44.55
C ASN A 8 -50.53 -63.06 45.21
N THR A 9 -50.09 -62.67 46.42
CA THR A 9 -50.90 -62.35 47.63
C THR A 9 -50.12 -61.48 48.65
N GLN A 10 -50.86 -60.76 49.52
CA GLN A 10 -50.60 -60.36 50.94
C GLN A 10 -49.14 -60.14 51.43
N ALA A 11 -48.75 -58.97 51.97
CA ALA A 11 -49.20 -58.30 53.20
C ALA A 11 -48.63 -58.87 54.52
N ALA A 12 -47.79 -58.09 55.22
CA ALA A 12 -47.53 -58.17 56.66
C ALA A 12 -47.00 -56.83 57.18
N SER A 13 -47.31 -56.48 58.43
CA SER A 13 -47.12 -55.15 59.01
C SER A 13 -46.26 -55.15 60.27
N ALA A 14 -45.71 -53.96 60.55
CA ALA A 14 -45.49 -53.39 61.89
C ALA A 14 -44.27 -53.79 62.74
N ASN A 15 -43.81 -52.77 63.48
CA ASN A 15 -43.06 -52.78 64.74
C ASN A 15 -41.58 -53.28 64.73
N SER A 16 -40.67 -52.73 65.53
CA SER A 16 -40.61 -51.41 66.21
C SER A 16 -39.21 -51.21 66.82
N VAL A 17 -38.66 -50.00 66.73
CA VAL A 17 -37.77 -49.32 67.71
C VAL A 17 -36.72 -50.16 68.47
N SER A 18 -35.42 -49.92 68.21
CA SER A 18 -34.51 -49.31 69.23
C SER A 18 -33.06 -49.09 68.78
N ASN A 19 -32.59 -47.84 68.98
CA ASN A 19 -31.26 -47.41 69.46
C ASN A 19 -29.93 -47.57 68.67
N LEU A 20 -29.35 -46.38 68.40
CA LEU A 20 -27.94 -45.97 68.60
C LEU A 20 -26.81 -46.54 67.70
N SER A 21 -26.30 -45.72 66.77
CA SER A 21 -25.06 -44.93 67.02
C SER A 21 -24.45 -44.29 65.75
N ALA A 22 -23.94 -43.07 65.91
CA ALA A 22 -23.38 -42.11 64.96
C ALA A 22 -22.47 -42.61 63.81
N ARG A 23 -22.68 -42.06 62.58
CA ARG A 23 -21.61 -41.91 61.55
C ARG A 23 -21.65 -40.57 60.76
N ASN A 24 -21.03 -39.56 61.38
CA ASN A 24 -20.16 -38.53 60.79
C ASN A 24 -20.66 -37.65 59.59
N PRO A 25 -21.06 -36.37 59.82
CA PRO A 25 -21.54 -35.46 58.77
C PRO A 25 -20.44 -34.87 57.85
N LYS A 26 -19.15 -35.12 58.09
CA LYS A 26 -18.06 -34.47 57.33
C LYS A 26 -17.78 -35.04 55.93
N ARG A 27 -18.42 -36.13 55.50
CA ARG A 27 -18.16 -36.78 54.19
C ARG A 27 -19.06 -36.33 53.02
N GLN A 28 -20.27 -35.84 53.26
CA GLN A 28 -21.18 -35.44 52.17
C GLN A 28 -20.66 -34.25 51.32
N PRO A 29 -20.09 -33.15 51.89
CA PRO A 29 -19.63 -32.01 51.09
C PRO A 29 -18.47 -32.35 50.15
N GLN A 30 -17.57 -33.26 50.57
CA GLN A 30 -16.43 -33.66 49.75
C GLN A 30 -16.87 -34.45 48.51
N VAL A 31 -17.88 -35.32 48.63
CA VAL A 31 -18.39 -36.12 47.50
C VAL A 31 -19.07 -35.21 46.47
N GLN A 32 -19.92 -34.28 46.91
CA GLN A 32 -20.52 -33.27 46.02
C GLN A 32 -19.48 -32.37 45.33
N LEU A 33 -18.47 -31.89 46.07
CA LEU A 33 -17.41 -31.05 45.48
C LEU A 33 -16.55 -31.83 44.46
N THR A 34 -16.34 -33.12 44.69
CA THR A 34 -15.62 -34.00 43.76
C THR A 34 -16.42 -34.24 42.49
N LEU A 35 -17.74 -34.49 42.61
CA LEU A 35 -18.65 -34.61 41.48
C LEU A 35 -18.73 -33.31 40.66
N LEU A 36 -18.80 -32.14 41.30
CA LEU A 36 -18.79 -30.86 40.59
C LEU A 36 -17.49 -30.64 39.80
N ARG A 37 -16.34 -30.95 40.40
CA ARG A 37 -15.02 -30.87 39.72
C ARG A 37 -14.92 -31.85 38.56
N ALA A 38 -15.42 -33.08 38.72
CA ALA A 38 -15.45 -34.07 37.64
C ALA A 38 -16.34 -33.60 36.47
N HIS A 39 -17.51 -33.03 36.75
CA HIS A 39 -18.39 -32.45 35.74
C HIS A 39 -17.74 -31.26 35.00
N GLN A 40 -17.08 -30.36 35.74
CA GLN A 40 -16.38 -29.21 35.17
C GLN A 40 -15.18 -29.62 34.29
N LEU A 41 -14.42 -30.65 34.72
CA LEU A 41 -13.37 -31.27 33.90
C LEU A 41 -13.94 -31.94 32.65
N GLY A 42 -15.07 -32.64 32.76
CA GLY A 42 -15.79 -33.23 31.63
C GLY A 42 -16.20 -32.20 30.58
N MET A 43 -16.78 -31.06 31.03
CA MET A 43 -17.10 -29.93 30.15
C MET A 43 -15.87 -29.31 29.49
N GLN A 44 -14.77 -29.12 30.23
CA GLN A 44 -13.52 -28.62 29.63
C GLN A 44 -12.91 -29.60 28.61
N LEU A 45 -13.01 -30.91 28.85
CA LEU A 45 -12.60 -31.94 27.90
C LEU A 45 -13.48 -31.96 26.65
N GLN A 46 -14.80 -31.78 26.77
CA GLN A 46 -15.69 -31.61 25.61
C GLN A 46 -15.36 -30.34 24.83
N LEU A 47 -15.17 -29.19 25.49
CA LEU A 47 -14.79 -27.94 24.83
C LEU A 47 -13.45 -28.06 24.09
N ARG A 48 -12.44 -28.71 24.70
CA ARG A 48 -11.16 -29.01 24.04
C ARG A 48 -11.32 -29.96 22.85
N LYS A 49 -12.17 -30.99 22.95
CA LYS A 49 -12.50 -31.87 21.80
C LYS A 49 -13.18 -31.11 20.67
N ILE A 50 -14.16 -30.26 20.97
CA ILE A 50 -14.85 -29.41 19.97
C ILE A 50 -13.87 -28.45 19.31
N GLN A 51 -12.99 -27.79 20.08
CA GLN A 51 -11.92 -26.94 19.55
C GLN A 51 -10.94 -27.72 18.67
N ALA A 52 -10.48 -28.90 19.09
CA ALA A 52 -9.61 -29.76 18.29
C ALA A 52 -10.28 -30.20 16.98
N THR A 53 -11.57 -30.57 17.02
CA THR A 53 -12.34 -30.96 15.83
C THR A 53 -12.51 -29.77 14.87
N LYS A 54 -12.73 -28.56 15.40
CA LYS A 54 -12.84 -27.32 14.62
C LYS A 54 -11.49 -26.92 14.00
N ILE A 55 -10.38 -27.09 14.72
CA ILE A 55 -9.01 -26.90 14.21
C ILE A 55 -8.71 -27.92 13.11
N GLN A 56 -9.08 -29.19 13.29
CA GLN A 56 -8.82 -30.25 12.31
C GLN A 56 -9.71 -30.14 11.07
N GLY A 57 -10.96 -29.68 11.24
CA GLY A 57 -11.84 -29.26 10.14
C GLY A 57 -11.23 -28.10 9.34
N ASN A 58 -10.86 -27.01 10.02
CA ASN A 58 -10.16 -25.89 9.38
C ASN A 58 -8.88 -26.33 8.67
N ARG A 59 -8.12 -27.28 9.23
CA ARG A 59 -6.88 -27.81 8.61
C ARG A 59 -7.15 -28.59 7.32
N LYS A 60 -8.25 -29.35 7.24
CA LYS A 60 -8.70 -30.00 5.99
C LYS A 60 -9.21 -28.99 4.97
N THR A 61 -10.00 -27.99 5.40
CA THR A 61 -10.45 -26.91 4.50
C THR A 61 -9.28 -26.07 3.98
N LEU A 62 -8.25 -25.85 4.81
CA LEU A 62 -7.02 -25.17 4.41
C LEU A 62 -6.23 -26.02 3.41
N GLN A 63 -6.11 -27.33 3.60
CA GLN A 63 -5.45 -28.23 2.65
C GLN A 63 -6.18 -28.34 1.31
N LEU A 64 -7.52 -28.36 1.31
CA LEU A 64 -8.32 -28.33 0.08
C LEU A 64 -8.14 -27.01 -0.68
N ARG A 65 -8.22 -25.87 0.02
CA ARG A 65 -7.96 -24.55 -0.58
C ARG A 65 -6.50 -24.39 -1.04
N GLN A 66 -5.54 -24.99 -0.34
CA GLN A 66 -4.13 -25.02 -0.76
C GLN A 66 -3.90 -25.91 -2.00
N ALA A 67 -4.72 -26.94 -2.23
CA ALA A 67 -4.69 -27.72 -3.46
C ALA A 67 -5.31 -26.93 -4.63
N GLU A 68 -6.45 -26.27 -4.43
CA GLU A 68 -7.07 -25.40 -5.44
C GLU A 68 -6.17 -24.19 -5.78
N GLN A 69 -5.47 -23.61 -4.80
CA GLN A 69 -4.47 -22.55 -5.00
C GLN A 69 -3.16 -23.07 -5.63
N ALA A 70 -2.86 -24.37 -5.58
CA ALA A 70 -1.65 -24.91 -6.20
C ALA A 70 -1.77 -25.02 -7.73
N GLU A 71 -2.99 -25.15 -8.27
CA GLU A 71 -3.24 -25.12 -9.71
C GLU A 71 -3.36 -23.70 -10.29
N HIS A 72 -3.60 -22.66 -9.47
CA HIS A 72 -3.70 -21.27 -9.91
C HIS A 72 -2.86 -20.31 -9.05
N GLU A 73 -1.61 -20.11 -9.50
CA GLU A 73 -0.62 -19.12 -9.07
C GLU A 73 -0.05 -19.20 -7.62
N LYS A 74 1.23 -18.83 -7.50
CA LYS A 74 2.02 -18.99 -6.26
C LYS A 74 1.56 -18.07 -5.13
N PRO A 75 1.70 -18.47 -3.85
CA PRO A 75 1.36 -17.65 -2.70
C PRO A 75 2.12 -16.29 -2.63
N PRO A 76 1.59 -15.30 -1.88
CA PRO A 76 1.83 -13.88 -2.15
C PRO A 76 3.18 -13.23 -1.78
N PRO A 77 4.16 -13.84 -1.05
CA PRO A 77 5.44 -13.16 -0.77
C PRO A 77 6.23 -12.78 -2.03
N ALA A 78 5.97 -13.46 -3.16
CA ALA A 78 6.60 -13.16 -4.44
C ALA A 78 5.86 -12.06 -5.23
N ALA A 79 4.53 -11.98 -5.15
CA ALA A 79 3.74 -10.98 -5.90
C ALA A 79 4.10 -9.54 -5.47
N LEU A 80 4.19 -9.31 -4.16
CA LEU A 80 4.60 -8.02 -3.59
C LEU A 80 6.10 -7.68 -3.78
N ALA A 81 6.94 -8.67 -4.12
CA ALA A 81 8.41 -8.55 -4.09
C ALA A 81 9.11 -8.73 -5.45
N THR A 82 8.44 -9.32 -6.44
CA THR A 82 8.99 -9.63 -7.76
C THR A 82 8.07 -9.13 -8.87
N ALA A 83 7.85 -7.81 -8.87
CA ALA A 83 7.31 -7.13 -10.03
C ALA A 83 8.26 -7.32 -11.23
N ARG A 84 7.99 -8.38 -12.01
CA ARG A 84 8.54 -8.53 -13.37
C ARG A 84 8.22 -7.25 -14.14
N GLN A 85 9.14 -6.84 -15.03
CA GLN A 85 8.99 -5.60 -15.79
C GLN A 85 7.56 -5.44 -16.31
N SER A 86 6.95 -4.29 -16.04
CA SER A 86 5.64 -3.92 -16.55
C SER A 86 5.56 -4.14 -18.06
N LEU A 87 4.36 -4.45 -18.54
CA LEU A 87 4.08 -4.28 -19.96
C LEU A 87 3.95 -2.77 -20.20
N SER A 88 4.55 -2.24 -21.27
CA SER A 88 4.51 -0.80 -21.59
C SER A 88 3.74 -0.48 -22.88
N GLU A 89 3.33 -1.50 -23.63
CA GLU A 89 2.56 -1.37 -24.88
C GLU A 89 1.47 -2.45 -24.90
N LEU A 90 0.27 -2.10 -25.34
CA LEU A 90 -0.81 -3.06 -25.58
C LEU A 90 -0.78 -3.52 -27.05
N PRO A 91 -1.13 -4.79 -27.34
CA PRO A 91 -1.29 -5.24 -28.71
C PRO A 91 -2.50 -4.58 -29.40
N ALA A 92 -2.58 -4.73 -30.73
CA ALA A 92 -3.80 -4.37 -31.47
C ALA A 92 -5.01 -5.15 -30.90
N PRO A 93 -6.21 -4.52 -30.78
CA PRO A 93 -6.60 -3.23 -31.37
C PRO A 93 -6.33 -1.98 -30.50
N TYR A 94 -5.63 -2.09 -29.36
CA TYR A 94 -5.60 -1.05 -28.32
C TYR A 94 -4.70 0.18 -28.57
N GLY A 95 -4.20 0.34 -29.80
CA GLY A 95 -3.40 1.50 -30.20
C GLY A 95 -4.00 2.87 -29.84
N PRO A 96 -5.31 3.14 -30.07
CA PRO A 96 -5.94 4.41 -29.71
C PRO A 96 -5.88 4.75 -28.22
N TRP A 97 -5.95 3.76 -27.33
CA TRP A 97 -5.78 3.98 -25.88
C TRP A 97 -4.34 4.35 -25.56
N MET A 98 -3.37 3.64 -26.14
CA MET A 98 -1.94 3.91 -25.94
C MET A 98 -1.53 5.28 -26.49
N GLU A 99 -2.05 5.69 -27.65
CA GLU A 99 -1.75 6.99 -28.27
C GLU A 99 -2.24 8.16 -27.40
N ILE A 100 -3.47 8.09 -26.88
CA ILE A 100 -3.99 9.12 -25.98
C ILE A 100 -3.21 9.10 -24.66
N ALA A 101 -3.02 7.93 -24.05
CA ALA A 101 -2.36 7.79 -22.74
C ALA A 101 -0.89 8.28 -22.74
N ASN A 102 -0.14 8.01 -23.81
CA ASN A 102 1.25 8.48 -23.96
C ASN A 102 1.33 10.00 -24.18
N ASN A 103 0.30 10.63 -24.76
CA ASN A 103 0.28 12.06 -25.08
C ASN A 103 -0.48 12.93 -24.06
N LEU A 104 -0.95 12.37 -22.94
CA LEU A 104 -1.81 13.06 -21.97
C LEU A 104 -1.33 14.45 -21.53
N PRO A 105 -0.05 14.68 -21.14
CA PRO A 105 0.37 16.01 -20.68
C PRO A 105 0.17 17.08 -21.76
N HIS A 106 0.43 16.74 -23.03
CA HIS A 106 0.23 17.64 -24.17
C HIS A 106 -1.25 17.83 -24.52
N LEU A 107 -2.04 16.76 -24.53
CA LEU A 107 -3.48 16.83 -24.84
C LEU A 107 -4.27 17.60 -23.78
N ILE A 108 -3.87 17.51 -22.51
CA ILE A 108 -4.47 18.28 -21.41
C ILE A 108 -4.02 19.76 -21.52
N GLN A 109 -2.72 20.02 -21.72
CA GLN A 109 -2.19 21.38 -21.85
C GLN A 109 -2.75 22.16 -23.06
N SER A 110 -3.13 21.44 -24.12
CA SER A 110 -3.78 22.02 -25.31
C SER A 110 -5.31 22.02 -25.23
N HIS A 111 -5.90 21.56 -24.12
CA HIS A 111 -7.35 21.39 -23.90
C HIS A 111 -8.04 20.42 -24.90
N GLN A 112 -7.25 19.65 -25.66
CA GLN A 112 -7.75 18.75 -26.70
C GLN A 112 -8.18 17.36 -26.19
N LEU A 113 -7.78 16.94 -24.99
CA LEU A 113 -8.01 15.57 -24.50
C LEU A 113 -9.50 15.18 -24.55
N ARG A 114 -10.42 16.01 -24.03
CA ARG A 114 -11.87 15.76 -24.15
C ARG A 114 -12.30 15.49 -25.60
N SER A 115 -11.82 16.28 -26.56
CA SER A 115 -12.14 16.11 -28.00
C SER A 115 -11.57 14.82 -28.60
N GLN A 116 -10.40 14.37 -28.14
CA GLN A 116 -9.80 13.10 -28.58
C GLN A 116 -10.52 11.89 -27.97
N VAL A 117 -10.92 11.97 -26.70
CA VAL A 117 -11.75 10.94 -26.05
C VAL A 117 -13.10 10.79 -26.77
N TYR A 118 -13.77 11.86 -27.18
CA TYR A 118 -15.01 11.73 -27.98
C TYR A 118 -14.80 11.09 -29.37
N LYS A 119 -13.61 11.20 -29.96
CA LYS A 119 -13.25 10.56 -31.25
C LYS A 119 -12.73 9.13 -31.09
N MET A 120 -12.38 8.72 -29.87
CA MET A 120 -11.81 7.41 -29.57
C MET A 120 -12.81 6.29 -29.90
N PRO A 121 -12.42 5.22 -30.61
CA PRO A 121 -13.32 4.08 -30.83
C PRO A 121 -13.61 3.36 -29.51
N GLN A 122 -14.85 2.88 -29.33
CA GLN A 122 -15.15 1.94 -28.24
C GLN A 122 -14.52 0.58 -28.58
N LEU A 123 -13.43 0.25 -27.91
CA LEU A 123 -12.74 -1.04 -28.09
C LEU A 123 -13.26 -2.07 -27.07
N SER A 124 -13.50 -3.30 -27.54
CA SER A 124 -13.93 -4.42 -26.67
C SER A 124 -12.77 -4.88 -25.79
N SER A 125 -13.02 -5.05 -24.49
CA SER A 125 -12.04 -5.57 -23.51
C SER A 125 -11.66 -7.04 -23.73
N GLN A 126 -12.46 -7.80 -24.51
CA GLN A 126 -12.34 -9.26 -24.69
C GLN A 126 -11.03 -9.74 -25.33
N HIS A 127 -10.28 -8.86 -26.01
CA HIS A 127 -9.00 -9.25 -26.63
C HIS A 127 -7.79 -9.10 -25.68
N LEU A 128 -7.96 -8.53 -24.48
CA LEU A 128 -6.88 -8.42 -23.48
C LEU A 128 -6.56 -9.80 -22.89
N LYS A 129 -5.31 -10.23 -23.03
CA LYS A 129 -4.86 -11.57 -22.60
C LYS A 129 -4.11 -11.52 -21.28
N GLY A 130 -4.81 -11.93 -20.24
CA GLY A 130 -4.25 -12.15 -18.92
C GLY A 130 -3.86 -10.88 -18.17
N HIS A 131 -3.30 -11.09 -16.99
CA HIS A 131 -3.22 -10.05 -15.95
C HIS A 131 -2.39 -8.81 -16.33
N ARG A 132 -1.32 -8.97 -17.13
CA ARG A 132 -0.43 -7.86 -17.53
C ARG A 132 -1.07 -6.91 -18.54
N GLU A 133 -1.83 -7.43 -19.50
CA GLU A 133 -2.56 -6.61 -20.47
C GLU A 133 -3.74 -5.90 -19.80
N LEU A 134 -4.50 -6.61 -18.98
CA LEU A 134 -5.58 -6.03 -18.17
C LEU A 134 -5.08 -4.87 -17.29
N HIS A 135 -3.96 -5.03 -16.58
CA HIS A 135 -3.41 -3.96 -15.76
C HIS A 135 -2.88 -2.77 -16.57
N LEU A 136 -2.22 -2.98 -17.71
CA LEU A 136 -1.78 -1.86 -18.54
C LEU A 136 -2.97 -1.10 -19.15
N ALA A 137 -4.04 -1.80 -19.54
CA ALA A 137 -5.26 -1.17 -20.01
C ALA A 137 -5.99 -0.40 -18.90
N HIS A 138 -6.10 -0.96 -17.69
CA HIS A 138 -6.64 -0.25 -16.53
C HIS A 138 -5.81 1.01 -16.20
N LEU A 139 -4.49 0.90 -16.23
CA LEU A 139 -3.56 2.01 -16.06
C LEU A 139 -3.73 3.10 -17.14
N ALA A 140 -3.89 2.72 -18.42
CA ALA A 140 -4.12 3.68 -19.50
C ALA A 140 -5.46 4.40 -19.35
N LEU A 141 -6.55 3.64 -19.20
CA LEU A 141 -7.92 4.18 -19.13
C LEU A 141 -8.16 4.99 -17.86
N SER A 142 -7.53 4.63 -16.74
CA SER A 142 -7.56 5.43 -15.51
C SER A 142 -6.86 6.77 -15.68
N PHE A 143 -5.65 6.80 -16.26
CA PHE A 143 -4.94 8.04 -16.57
C PHE A 143 -5.72 8.94 -17.56
N ILE A 144 -6.30 8.36 -18.61
CA ILE A 144 -7.17 9.08 -19.56
C ILE A 144 -8.39 9.65 -18.83
N THR A 145 -9.03 8.87 -17.97
CA THR A 145 -10.19 9.31 -17.17
C THR A 145 -9.82 10.51 -16.28
N MET A 146 -8.74 10.42 -15.50
CA MET A 146 -8.37 11.55 -14.61
C MET A 146 -8.02 12.82 -15.40
N GLY A 147 -7.38 12.68 -16.57
CA GLY A 147 -7.16 13.81 -17.48
C GLY A 147 -8.46 14.39 -18.02
N PHE A 148 -9.38 13.54 -18.50
CA PHE A 148 -10.66 13.95 -19.11
C PHE A 148 -11.54 14.72 -18.13
N ILE A 149 -11.65 14.23 -16.88
CA ILE A 149 -12.40 14.90 -15.82
C ILE A 149 -11.76 16.25 -15.49
N TRP A 150 -10.47 16.27 -15.17
CA TRP A 150 -9.80 17.40 -14.52
C TRP A 150 -9.04 18.37 -15.45
N GLN A 151 -9.12 18.25 -16.79
CA GLN A 151 -8.36 19.12 -17.70
C GLN A 151 -8.64 20.62 -17.52
N GLU A 152 -9.87 20.99 -17.14
CA GLU A 152 -10.31 22.38 -16.89
C GLU A 152 -10.32 22.76 -15.40
N GLY A 153 -9.70 21.95 -14.54
CA GLY A 153 -9.70 22.18 -13.11
C GLY A 153 -11.04 21.89 -12.41
N GLU A 154 -11.34 22.67 -11.37
CA GLU A 154 -12.57 22.53 -10.56
C GLU A 154 -13.76 23.33 -11.11
N GLU A 155 -13.54 24.23 -12.07
CA GLU A 155 -14.54 25.22 -12.52
C GLU A 155 -15.47 24.64 -13.60
N GLU A 156 -14.96 23.75 -14.47
CA GLU A 156 -15.74 23.07 -15.52
C GLU A 156 -15.71 21.54 -15.36
N THR A 157 -16.21 21.03 -14.23
CA THR A 157 -16.31 19.59 -13.99
C THR A 157 -17.39 18.94 -14.88
N VAL A 158 -17.02 17.82 -15.50
CA VAL A 158 -17.93 17.00 -16.30
C VAL A 158 -18.66 15.98 -15.43
N LYS A 159 -19.96 15.80 -15.67
CA LYS A 159 -20.83 14.89 -14.90
C LYS A 159 -20.95 13.49 -15.49
N LEU A 160 -20.45 13.28 -16.70
CA LEU A 160 -20.58 12.05 -17.48
C LEU A 160 -19.23 11.67 -18.09
N LEU A 161 -18.85 10.41 -17.93
CA LEU A 161 -17.73 9.77 -18.61
C LEU A 161 -18.26 9.09 -19.90
N PRO A 162 -17.77 9.46 -21.09
CA PRO A 162 -18.31 8.95 -22.36
C PRO A 162 -18.20 7.44 -22.51
N ARG A 163 -19.20 6.81 -23.14
CA ARG A 163 -19.39 5.35 -23.23
C ARG A 163 -18.16 4.60 -23.75
N ASN A 164 -17.49 5.17 -24.75
CA ASN A 164 -16.30 4.61 -25.38
C ASN A 164 -15.08 4.50 -24.46
N LEU A 165 -15.05 5.30 -23.38
CA LEU A 165 -14.08 5.21 -22.28
C LEU A 165 -14.68 4.46 -21.07
N ALA A 166 -15.91 4.77 -20.69
CA ALA A 166 -16.56 4.27 -19.47
C ALA A 166 -16.80 2.76 -19.49
N VAL A 167 -17.35 2.21 -20.58
CA VAL A 167 -17.68 0.77 -20.68
C VAL A 167 -16.45 -0.12 -20.60
N PRO A 168 -15.43 0.00 -21.48
CA PRO A 168 -14.27 -0.88 -21.42
C PRO A 168 -13.47 -0.70 -20.12
N TYR A 169 -13.42 0.53 -19.58
CA TYR A 169 -12.75 0.78 -18.31
C TYR A 169 -13.44 0.04 -17.16
N TRP A 170 -14.77 0.15 -17.04
CA TRP A 170 -15.54 -0.58 -16.03
C TRP A 170 -15.41 -2.10 -16.18
N GLU A 171 -15.50 -2.65 -17.40
CA GLU A 171 -15.32 -4.08 -17.66
C GLU A 171 -13.96 -4.59 -17.15
N ILE A 172 -12.89 -3.85 -17.44
CA ILE A 172 -11.52 -4.18 -17.00
C ILE A 172 -11.38 -4.03 -15.48
N SER A 173 -11.98 -3.00 -14.88
CA SER A 173 -12.04 -2.84 -13.43
C SER A 173 -12.74 -4.02 -12.75
N GLN A 174 -13.87 -4.52 -13.30
CA GLN A 174 -14.53 -5.73 -12.80
C GLN A 174 -13.61 -6.96 -12.92
N MET A 175 -12.97 -7.18 -14.06
CA MET A 175 -12.05 -8.30 -14.28
C MET A 175 -10.84 -8.29 -13.32
N LEU A 176 -10.38 -7.12 -12.89
CA LEU A 176 -9.29 -6.95 -11.91
C LEU A 176 -9.78 -6.91 -10.45
N GLY A 177 -11.08 -6.80 -10.21
CA GLY A 177 -11.66 -6.58 -8.88
C GLY A 177 -11.27 -5.23 -8.25
N LEU A 178 -11.08 -4.21 -9.09
CA LEU A 178 -10.75 -2.82 -8.75
C LEU A 178 -11.94 -1.89 -9.09
N PRO A 179 -12.01 -0.68 -8.52
CA PRO A 179 -12.96 0.34 -8.95
C PRO A 179 -12.46 1.08 -10.20
N PRO A 180 -13.35 1.59 -11.08
CA PRO A 180 -13.00 2.38 -12.27
C PRO A 180 -12.60 3.83 -11.93
N ILE A 181 -11.61 3.99 -11.06
CA ILE A 181 -10.88 5.24 -10.79
C ILE A 181 -9.39 4.92 -10.69
N LEU A 182 -8.52 5.90 -10.96
CA LEU A 182 -7.07 5.76 -10.77
C LEU A 182 -6.75 5.40 -9.31
N VAL A 183 -6.30 4.16 -9.08
CA VAL A 183 -5.90 3.69 -7.74
C VAL A 183 -4.38 3.65 -7.58
N HIS A 184 -3.91 3.57 -6.33
CA HIS A 184 -2.49 3.43 -6.00
C HIS A 184 -1.81 2.22 -6.67
N ALA A 185 -2.54 1.13 -6.90
CA ALA A 185 -2.03 -0.03 -7.62
C ALA A 185 -1.66 0.29 -9.08
N ASP A 186 -2.45 1.11 -9.77
CA ASP A 186 -2.11 1.61 -11.10
C ASP A 186 -1.00 2.66 -10.99
N PHE A 187 -1.28 3.74 -10.25
CA PHE A 187 -0.51 4.97 -10.23
C PHE A 187 0.93 4.80 -9.72
N VAL A 188 1.17 3.83 -8.84
CA VAL A 188 2.49 3.56 -8.24
C VAL A 188 3.01 2.17 -8.61
N LEU A 189 2.24 1.11 -8.34
CA LEU A 189 2.77 -0.26 -8.41
C LEU A 189 2.96 -0.75 -9.86
N ALA A 190 2.07 -0.33 -10.77
CA ALA A 190 2.13 -0.67 -12.19
C ALA A 190 2.86 0.38 -13.05
N ASN A 191 2.75 1.68 -12.72
CA ASN A 191 3.24 2.79 -13.55
C ASN A 191 4.77 3.04 -13.48
N TRP A 192 5.58 2.02 -13.74
CA TRP A 192 7.03 2.16 -13.86
C TRP A 192 7.60 1.28 -14.97
N LYS A 193 8.67 1.73 -15.62
CA LYS A 193 9.46 0.98 -16.61
C LYS A 193 10.96 1.20 -16.39
N LYS A 194 11.82 0.35 -16.96
CA LYS A 194 13.26 0.60 -16.99
C LYS A 194 13.57 1.59 -18.11
N LYS A 195 14.28 2.67 -17.81
CA LYS A 195 14.75 3.69 -18.77
C LYS A 195 15.93 3.20 -19.60
N ASN A 196 16.82 2.41 -18.99
CA ASN A 196 18.02 1.85 -19.62
C ASN A 196 18.44 0.53 -18.96
N LEU A 197 19.40 -0.18 -19.58
CA LEU A 197 19.96 -1.43 -19.05
C LEU A 197 20.63 -1.23 -17.67
N ASN A 198 21.11 -0.02 -17.39
CA ASN A 198 21.78 0.35 -16.13
C ASN A 198 20.81 0.47 -14.94
N GLY A 199 19.50 0.26 -15.14
CA GLY A 199 18.52 0.09 -14.07
C GLY A 199 17.81 1.35 -13.59
N ASN A 200 18.00 2.50 -14.25
CA ASN A 200 17.21 3.71 -13.94
C ASN A 200 15.72 3.47 -14.24
N LEU A 201 14.83 3.97 -13.37
CA LEU A 201 13.39 3.85 -13.54
C LEU A 201 12.77 5.10 -14.19
N ASP A 202 11.69 4.89 -14.92
CA ASP A 202 10.83 5.93 -15.49
C ASP A 202 9.35 5.55 -15.34
N THR A 203 8.42 6.46 -15.59
CA THR A 203 6.98 6.15 -15.59
C THR A 203 6.53 5.58 -16.95
N ILE A 204 5.41 4.86 -16.99
CA ILE A 204 4.80 4.41 -18.26
C ILE A 204 4.04 5.58 -18.86
N PHE A 205 3.03 6.09 -18.14
CA PHE A 205 2.25 7.27 -18.47
C PHE A 205 2.45 8.39 -17.45
N SER A 206 2.16 9.61 -17.86
CA SER A 206 2.27 10.81 -17.04
C SER A 206 1.06 11.71 -17.21
N LEU A 207 0.71 12.41 -16.14
CA LEU A 207 -0.22 13.53 -16.10
C LEU A 207 0.59 14.83 -16.00
N PRO A 208 -0.04 16.01 -16.01
CA PRO A 208 0.64 17.28 -15.77
C PRO A 208 1.39 17.30 -14.42
N GLY A 209 2.54 17.95 -14.39
CA GLY A 209 3.45 18.01 -13.22
C GLY A 209 4.90 17.58 -13.49
N GLY A 210 5.19 17.06 -14.68
CA GLY A 210 6.55 16.82 -15.18
C GLY A 210 7.42 15.99 -14.22
N GLU A 211 8.68 16.42 -14.00
CA GLU A 211 9.61 15.73 -13.10
C GLU A 211 9.10 15.64 -11.65
N SER A 212 8.25 16.56 -11.18
CA SER A 212 7.66 16.45 -9.83
C SER A 212 6.61 15.35 -9.75
N LEU A 213 5.85 15.08 -10.82
CA LEU A 213 4.92 13.94 -10.87
C LEU A 213 5.70 12.63 -10.93
N ARG A 214 6.69 12.57 -11.82
CA ARG A 214 7.60 11.43 -11.96
C ARG A 214 8.33 11.13 -10.64
N GLY A 215 8.81 12.17 -9.96
CA GLY A 215 9.38 12.10 -8.62
C GLY A 215 8.40 11.56 -7.59
N PHE A 216 7.17 12.08 -7.54
CA PHE A 216 6.14 11.64 -6.60
C PHE A 216 5.78 10.14 -6.77
N ILE A 217 5.65 9.67 -8.01
CA ILE A 217 5.39 8.26 -8.33
C ILE A 217 6.58 7.39 -7.93
N LEU A 218 7.78 7.71 -8.42
CA LEU A 218 8.96 6.85 -8.22
C LEU A 218 9.47 6.86 -6.76
N VAL A 219 9.34 7.97 -6.03
CA VAL A 219 9.63 8.00 -4.58
C VAL A 219 8.63 7.13 -3.82
N THR A 220 7.34 7.23 -4.12
CA THR A 220 6.33 6.35 -3.49
C THR A 220 6.57 4.87 -3.82
N LEU A 221 6.97 4.54 -5.05
CA LEU A 221 7.36 3.17 -5.42
C LEU A 221 8.61 2.69 -4.66
N LEU A 222 9.56 3.58 -4.37
CA LEU A 222 10.72 3.25 -3.54
C LEU A 222 10.35 2.99 -2.07
N VAL A 223 9.34 3.69 -1.54
CA VAL A 223 8.76 3.40 -0.22
C VAL A 223 8.13 2.00 -0.20
N GLU A 224 7.31 1.67 -1.20
CA GLU A 224 6.72 0.32 -1.33
C GLU A 224 7.80 -0.77 -1.47
N LYS A 225 8.84 -0.53 -2.28
CA LYS A 225 9.99 -1.44 -2.42
C LYS A 225 10.75 -1.64 -1.11
N ALA A 226 10.97 -0.58 -0.33
CA ALA A 226 11.65 -0.66 0.96
C ALA A 226 10.84 -1.46 2.01
N ALA A 227 9.52 -1.56 1.83
CA ALA A 227 8.67 -2.36 2.71
C ALA A 227 8.78 -3.88 2.50
N VAL A 228 9.29 -4.34 1.35
CA VAL A 228 9.29 -5.76 0.96
C VAL A 228 9.91 -6.71 2.00
N PRO A 229 11.05 -6.41 2.66
CA PRO A 229 11.57 -7.23 3.74
C PRO A 229 10.60 -7.30 4.94
N GLY A 230 9.95 -6.19 5.28
CA GLY A 230 8.94 -6.12 6.34
C GLY A 230 7.69 -6.94 6.02
N VAL A 231 7.23 -6.94 4.77
CA VAL A 231 6.12 -7.81 4.30
C VAL A 231 6.49 -9.29 4.43
N LYS A 232 7.72 -9.68 4.06
CA LYS A 232 8.21 -11.06 4.28
C LYS A 232 8.29 -11.40 5.77
N ALA A 233 8.67 -10.44 6.60
CA ALA A 233 8.70 -10.60 8.05
C ALA A 233 7.32 -10.82 8.68
N ILE A 234 6.22 -10.31 8.09
CA ILE A 234 4.84 -10.64 8.52
C ILE A 234 4.61 -12.15 8.46
N VAL A 235 4.96 -12.78 7.33
CA VAL A 235 4.77 -14.22 7.09
C VAL A 235 5.65 -15.05 8.03
N GLN A 236 6.90 -14.60 8.24
CA GLN A 236 7.82 -15.24 9.20
C GLN A 236 7.29 -15.15 10.64
N ALA A 237 6.78 -13.98 11.05
CA ALA A 237 6.20 -13.79 12.37
C ALA A 237 4.94 -14.66 12.58
N GLY A 238 4.04 -14.71 11.59
CA GLY A 238 2.86 -15.58 11.64
C GLY A 238 3.23 -17.06 11.82
N ASN A 239 4.19 -17.56 11.04
CA ASN A 239 4.70 -18.92 11.18
C ASN A 239 5.33 -19.18 12.56
N ALA A 240 6.13 -18.24 13.07
CA ALA A 240 6.80 -18.34 14.36
C ALA A 240 5.84 -18.21 15.58
N ILE A 241 4.63 -17.68 15.39
CA ILE A 241 3.55 -17.72 16.39
C ILE A 241 2.83 -19.09 16.37
N LEU A 242 2.57 -19.64 15.18
CA LEU A 242 1.89 -20.92 14.99
C LEU A 242 2.75 -22.13 15.37
N GLN A 243 4.06 -22.04 15.11
CA GLN A 243 5.10 -22.97 15.56
C GLN A 243 6.04 -22.17 16.47
N PRO A 244 5.84 -22.19 17.80
CA PRO A 244 6.48 -21.23 18.73
C PRO A 244 8.01 -21.18 18.68
N ASP A 245 8.55 -20.27 17.86
CA ASP A 245 9.97 -19.98 17.73
C ASP A 245 10.24 -18.52 18.09
N LYS A 246 10.78 -18.31 19.30
CA LYS A 246 11.05 -16.99 19.85
C LYS A 246 12.18 -16.27 19.12
N GLU A 247 13.14 -16.99 18.54
CA GLU A 247 14.28 -16.38 17.85
C GLU A 247 13.96 -16.05 16.39
N ALA A 248 13.18 -16.89 15.70
CA ALA A 248 12.61 -16.54 14.40
C ALA A 248 11.66 -15.34 14.52
N LEU A 249 10.77 -15.33 15.54
CA LEU A 249 9.87 -14.21 15.78
C LEU A 249 10.64 -12.92 16.09
N HIS A 250 11.68 -12.98 16.93
CA HIS A 250 12.53 -11.84 17.23
C HIS A 250 13.20 -11.27 15.97
N LYS A 251 13.80 -12.13 15.14
CA LYS A 251 14.43 -11.72 13.87
C LYS A 251 13.43 -11.09 12.90
N ALA A 252 12.23 -11.65 12.79
CA ALA A 252 11.16 -11.09 11.95
C ALA A 252 10.79 -9.66 12.41
N LEU A 253 10.61 -9.44 13.72
CA LEU A 253 10.35 -8.10 14.26
C LEU A 253 11.50 -7.12 13.99
N GLN A 254 12.75 -7.57 14.10
CA GLN A 254 13.91 -6.72 13.76
C GLN A 254 13.94 -6.31 12.28
N GLU A 255 13.71 -7.25 11.35
CA GLU A 255 13.65 -6.95 9.91
C GLU A 255 12.43 -6.07 9.54
N MET A 256 11.28 -6.25 10.20
CA MET A 256 10.14 -5.34 10.06
C MET A 256 10.48 -3.92 10.50
N ALA A 257 11.07 -3.75 11.69
CA ALA A 257 11.44 -2.42 12.19
C ALA A 257 12.48 -1.73 11.28
N LYS A 258 13.44 -2.51 10.74
CA LYS A 258 14.41 -2.02 9.76
C LYS A 258 13.74 -1.58 8.45
N ALA A 259 12.86 -2.40 7.88
CA ALA A 259 12.12 -2.07 6.66
C ALA A 259 11.29 -0.78 6.81
N ILE A 260 10.58 -0.60 7.92
CA ILE A 260 9.79 0.61 8.19
C ILE A 260 10.69 1.87 8.33
N LYS A 261 11.91 1.71 8.85
CA LYS A 261 12.91 2.79 8.86
C LYS A 261 13.39 3.10 7.43
N GLU A 262 13.72 2.09 6.63
CA GLU A 262 14.12 2.24 5.23
C GLU A 262 13.01 2.88 4.37
N MET A 263 11.73 2.55 4.63
CA MET A 263 10.57 3.25 4.04
C MET A 263 10.58 4.75 4.39
N THR A 264 10.90 5.10 5.63
CA THR A 264 10.99 6.51 6.06
C THR A 264 12.15 7.22 5.37
N ASP A 265 13.29 6.54 5.21
CA ASP A 265 14.46 7.06 4.51
C ASP A 265 14.20 7.22 2.99
N ALA A 266 13.45 6.31 2.37
CA ALA A 266 12.95 6.47 1.01
C ALA A 266 11.99 7.67 0.88
N LEU A 267 11.06 7.84 1.83
CA LEU A 267 10.09 8.95 1.82
C LEU A 267 10.76 10.34 1.97
N LYS A 268 11.92 10.45 2.62
CA LYS A 268 12.69 11.70 2.71
C LYS A 268 13.06 12.27 1.33
N ARG A 269 13.29 11.38 0.35
CA ARG A 269 13.65 11.75 -1.03
C ARG A 269 12.54 12.50 -1.77
N MET A 270 11.32 12.57 -1.20
CA MET A 270 10.26 13.45 -1.70
C MET A 270 10.72 14.91 -1.75
N HIS A 271 11.62 15.34 -0.87
CA HIS A 271 12.20 16.69 -0.90
C HIS A 271 13.16 16.95 -2.07
N ASP A 272 13.74 15.91 -2.66
CA ASP A 272 14.77 16.04 -3.70
C ASP A 272 14.14 16.07 -5.10
N TYR A 273 13.01 15.38 -5.28
CA TYR A 273 12.40 15.14 -6.60
C TYR A 273 11.02 15.78 -6.81
N VAL A 274 10.42 16.40 -5.79
CA VAL A 274 9.08 16.98 -5.89
C VAL A 274 9.07 18.41 -5.38
N ASP A 275 8.65 19.34 -6.24
CA ASP A 275 8.39 20.72 -5.87
C ASP A 275 7.04 20.84 -5.12
N PRO A 276 6.99 21.47 -3.93
CA PRO A 276 5.75 21.62 -3.16
C PRO A 276 4.64 22.41 -3.87
N ALA A 277 4.97 23.40 -4.70
CA ALA A 277 3.99 24.17 -5.46
C ALA A 277 3.44 23.37 -6.64
N VAL A 278 4.31 22.67 -7.39
CA VAL A 278 3.89 21.75 -8.47
C VAL A 278 2.97 20.66 -7.92
N PHE A 279 3.33 20.08 -6.79
CA PHE A 279 2.49 19.08 -6.13
C PHE A 279 1.13 19.65 -5.76
N TYR A 280 1.10 20.75 -5.01
CA TYR A 280 -0.14 21.32 -4.49
C TYR A 280 -1.12 21.76 -5.58
N ALA A 281 -0.63 22.50 -6.58
CA ALA A 281 -1.49 23.24 -7.50
C ALA A 281 -1.65 22.60 -8.88
N VAL A 282 -0.81 21.63 -9.28
CA VAL A 282 -1.00 20.86 -10.53
C VAL A 282 -1.27 19.38 -10.27
N ILE A 283 -0.46 18.69 -9.45
CA ILE A 283 -0.57 17.21 -9.35
C ILE A 283 -1.82 16.76 -8.61
N ARG A 284 -2.17 17.41 -7.48
CA ARG A 284 -3.24 16.93 -6.58
C ARG A 284 -4.62 16.82 -7.23
N ILE A 285 -4.93 17.68 -8.21
CA ILE A 285 -6.26 17.66 -8.85
C ILE A 285 -6.47 16.36 -9.65
N PHE A 286 -5.48 15.95 -10.44
CA PHE A 286 -5.53 14.68 -11.21
C PHE A 286 -5.50 13.41 -10.36
N LEU A 287 -5.28 13.52 -9.04
CA LEU A 287 -5.38 12.40 -8.10
C LEU A 287 -6.71 12.39 -7.35
N SER A 288 -7.59 13.38 -7.57
CA SER A 288 -8.82 13.56 -6.82
C SER A 288 -9.98 12.79 -7.42
N GLY A 289 -10.73 12.10 -6.56
CA GLY A 289 -11.97 11.44 -6.94
C GLY A 289 -13.18 12.34 -6.76
N TRP A 290 -14.35 11.78 -6.97
CA TRP A 290 -15.65 12.43 -6.89
C TRP A 290 -16.51 11.90 -5.72
N LYS A 291 -15.91 11.16 -4.78
CA LYS A 291 -16.48 10.86 -3.45
C LYS A 291 -15.91 11.82 -2.41
N ASP A 292 -16.78 12.36 -1.56
CA ASP A 292 -16.45 13.35 -0.54
C ASP A 292 -15.80 14.65 -1.12
N ASN A 293 -15.98 14.92 -2.43
CA ASN A 293 -15.40 16.05 -3.16
C ASN A 293 -16.44 17.15 -3.45
N PRO A 294 -16.29 18.36 -2.87
CA PRO A 294 -17.16 19.52 -3.14
C PRO A 294 -17.28 19.96 -4.61
N ALA A 295 -16.30 19.70 -5.47
CA ALA A 295 -16.36 20.06 -6.89
C ALA A 295 -17.20 19.08 -7.75
N MET A 296 -17.48 17.88 -7.22
CA MET A 296 -18.33 16.87 -7.85
C MET A 296 -19.24 16.20 -6.81
N PRO A 297 -20.14 16.95 -6.14
CA PRO A 297 -20.90 16.45 -4.99
C PRO A 297 -21.91 15.36 -5.36
N GLY A 298 -22.30 15.28 -6.63
CA GLY A 298 -23.18 14.24 -7.15
C GLY A 298 -22.46 12.99 -7.68
N GLY A 299 -21.13 12.91 -7.65
CA GLY A 299 -20.40 11.82 -8.29
C GLY A 299 -20.26 11.96 -9.82
N LEU A 300 -20.03 10.83 -10.51
CA LEU A 300 -19.78 10.75 -11.95
C LEU A 300 -20.64 9.65 -12.59
N ILE A 301 -21.39 9.97 -13.64
CA ILE A 301 -22.15 9.00 -14.46
C ILE A 301 -21.18 8.28 -15.39
N TYR A 302 -21.30 6.95 -15.48
CA TYR A 302 -20.53 6.12 -16.41
C TYR A 302 -21.46 5.69 -17.54
N GLU A 303 -21.39 6.39 -18.67
CA GLU A 303 -22.35 6.21 -19.77
C GLU A 303 -22.33 4.77 -20.30
N GLY A 304 -23.51 4.14 -20.36
CA GLY A 304 -23.65 2.74 -20.77
C GLY A 304 -23.24 1.70 -19.72
N VAL A 305 -22.90 2.12 -18.51
CA VAL A 305 -22.60 1.25 -17.35
C VAL A 305 -23.63 1.45 -16.23
N SER A 306 -23.93 2.71 -15.90
CA SER A 306 -24.87 3.09 -14.83
C SER A 306 -25.50 4.42 -15.16
N ASP A 307 -26.83 4.49 -15.17
CA ASP A 307 -27.58 5.74 -15.31
C ASP A 307 -27.46 6.61 -14.04
N GLU A 308 -27.27 5.96 -12.88
CA GLU A 308 -27.03 6.63 -11.60
C GLU A 308 -25.54 7.02 -11.45
N PRO A 309 -25.23 8.22 -10.92
CA PRO A 309 -23.86 8.64 -10.64
C PRO A 309 -23.14 7.75 -9.62
N MET A 310 -21.91 7.33 -9.95
CA MET A 310 -21.05 6.54 -9.07
C MET A 310 -20.11 7.44 -8.26
N SER A 311 -19.78 7.05 -7.02
CA SER A 311 -18.94 7.84 -6.10
C SER A 311 -17.67 7.10 -5.68
N TYR A 312 -16.51 7.50 -6.22
CA TYR A 312 -15.20 6.90 -5.93
C TYR A 312 -14.21 7.88 -5.29
N SER A 313 -13.46 7.41 -4.29
CA SER A 313 -12.39 8.17 -3.63
C SER A 313 -11.13 8.20 -4.49
N GLY A 314 -10.46 9.35 -4.56
CA GLY A 314 -9.22 9.50 -5.33
C GLY A 314 -8.02 8.78 -4.73
N GLY A 315 -6.93 8.74 -5.51
CA GLY A 315 -5.67 8.10 -5.14
C GLY A 315 -5.10 8.64 -3.83
N SER A 316 -4.68 7.74 -2.94
CA SER A 316 -4.22 8.08 -1.60
C SER A 316 -3.22 7.03 -1.11
N GLY A 317 -2.19 7.44 -0.36
CA GLY A 317 -1.27 6.51 0.31
C GLY A 317 -1.96 5.58 1.32
N ALA A 318 -3.20 5.87 1.72
CA ALA A 318 -4.04 4.97 2.49
C ALA A 318 -4.59 3.77 1.67
N GLN A 319 -4.38 3.73 0.35
CA GLN A 319 -4.61 2.55 -0.50
C GLN A 319 -3.39 1.62 -0.55
N SER A 320 -2.27 1.97 0.11
CA SER A 320 -1.10 1.11 0.25
C SER A 320 -1.41 -0.10 1.15
N THR A 321 -1.34 -1.30 0.59
CA THR A 321 -1.54 -2.57 1.31
C THR A 321 -0.55 -2.75 2.47
N VAL A 322 0.69 -2.28 2.29
CA VAL A 322 1.78 -2.43 3.26
C VAL A 322 1.43 -1.87 4.63
N LEU A 323 0.90 -0.64 4.69
CA LEU A 323 0.63 0.03 5.96
C LEU A 323 -0.45 -0.70 6.75
N HIS A 324 -1.50 -1.20 6.07
CA HIS A 324 -2.56 -1.99 6.69
C HIS A 324 -2.05 -3.34 7.21
N ALA A 325 -1.16 -3.99 6.44
CA ALA A 325 -0.58 -5.27 6.83
C ALA A 325 0.30 -5.15 8.09
N PHE A 326 1.03 -4.03 8.24
CA PHE A 326 1.76 -3.72 9.48
C PHE A 326 0.83 -3.38 10.65
N ASP A 327 -0.24 -2.61 10.42
CA ASP A 327 -1.23 -2.29 11.47
C ASP A 327 -1.93 -3.55 12.02
N GLU A 328 -2.38 -4.46 11.14
CA GLU A 328 -3.04 -5.69 11.58
C GLU A 328 -2.08 -6.62 12.33
N LEU A 329 -0.84 -6.84 11.82
CA LEU A 329 0.12 -7.69 12.54
C LEU A 329 0.47 -7.10 13.91
N LEU A 330 0.79 -5.80 13.97
CA LEU A 330 1.08 -5.11 15.23
C LEU A 330 -0.18 -4.91 16.10
N THR A 331 -1.36 -5.35 15.65
CA THR A 331 -2.64 -5.24 16.36
C THR A 331 -2.94 -3.77 16.75
N ILE A 332 -2.61 -2.82 15.86
CA ILE A 332 -2.97 -1.41 16.01
C ILE A 332 -4.47 -1.26 15.75
N ARG A 333 -5.16 -0.53 16.64
CA ARG A 333 -6.61 -0.29 16.54
C ARG A 333 -6.86 1.21 16.48
N HIS A 334 -7.24 1.69 15.30
CA HIS A 334 -7.50 3.10 15.04
C HIS A 334 -8.90 3.53 15.52
N SER A 335 -9.16 4.84 15.59
CA SER A 335 -10.50 5.36 15.92
C SER A 335 -11.54 4.89 14.89
N LYS A 336 -12.83 4.91 15.25
CA LYS A 336 -13.92 4.42 14.39
C LYS A 336 -13.92 5.10 13.01
N GLU A 337 -13.62 6.40 12.97
CA GLU A 337 -13.59 7.24 11.78
C GLU A 337 -12.39 6.88 10.88
N SER A 338 -11.19 6.78 11.47
CA SER A 338 -9.98 6.36 10.76
C SER A 338 -10.11 4.93 10.24
N THR A 339 -10.69 4.03 11.04
CA THR A 339 -10.99 2.64 10.68
C THR A 339 -11.98 2.55 9.52
N ALA A 340 -13.07 3.33 9.54
CA ALA A 340 -14.04 3.38 8.43
C ALA A 340 -13.41 3.88 7.12
N PHE A 341 -12.55 4.90 7.19
CA PHE A 341 -11.80 5.39 6.03
C PHE A 341 -10.81 4.34 5.52
N LEU A 342 -10.03 3.71 6.40
CA LEU A 342 -9.05 2.68 6.03
C LEU A 342 -9.72 1.44 5.43
N HIS A 343 -10.81 0.93 6.00
CA HIS A 343 -11.54 -0.20 5.40
C HIS A 343 -12.04 0.14 3.99
N ARG A 344 -12.61 1.34 3.79
CA ARG A 344 -12.98 1.83 2.46
C ARG A 344 -11.80 1.84 1.48
N MET A 345 -10.58 2.13 1.92
CA MET A 345 -9.40 2.08 1.04
C MET A 345 -8.98 0.66 0.65
N ARG A 346 -9.39 -0.39 1.39
CA ARG A 346 -9.17 -1.79 0.97
C ARG A 346 -9.94 -2.12 -0.32
N ASP A 347 -11.07 -1.48 -0.57
CA ASP A 347 -11.86 -1.64 -1.81
C ASP A 347 -11.07 -1.22 -3.08
N TYR A 348 -10.03 -0.41 -2.90
CA TYR A 348 -9.15 0.15 -3.95
C TYR A 348 -7.83 -0.63 -4.09
N MET A 349 -7.66 -1.73 -3.34
CA MET A 349 -6.52 -2.64 -3.43
C MET A 349 -6.86 -3.86 -4.31
N PRO A 350 -5.87 -4.50 -4.98
CA PRO A 350 -6.08 -5.77 -5.67
C PRO A 350 -6.70 -6.84 -4.76
N PRO A 351 -7.56 -7.75 -5.26
CA PRO A 351 -8.24 -8.75 -4.43
C PRO A 351 -7.29 -9.61 -3.58
N HIS A 352 -6.15 -10.01 -4.13
CA HIS A 352 -5.14 -10.80 -3.41
C HIS A 352 -4.40 -9.99 -2.33
N HIS A 353 -4.30 -8.67 -2.47
CA HIS A 353 -3.80 -7.77 -1.42
C HIS A 353 -4.80 -7.62 -0.26
N ARG A 354 -6.11 -7.54 -0.56
CA ARG A 354 -7.17 -7.56 0.47
C ARG A 354 -7.11 -8.86 1.28
N ALA A 355 -7.11 -10.00 0.58
CA ALA A 355 -7.07 -11.32 1.19
C ALA A 355 -5.84 -11.51 2.10
N PHE A 356 -4.68 -10.98 1.73
CA PHE A 356 -3.48 -11.00 2.59
C PHE A 356 -3.68 -10.23 3.91
N ILE A 357 -4.32 -9.06 3.89
CA ILE A 357 -4.63 -8.30 5.11
C ILE A 357 -5.65 -9.06 5.98
N GLU A 358 -6.66 -9.67 5.37
CA GLU A 358 -7.68 -10.49 6.05
C GLU A 358 -7.08 -11.75 6.68
N GLU A 359 -6.11 -12.39 6.03
CA GLU A 359 -5.36 -13.53 6.59
C GLU A 359 -4.61 -13.13 7.86
N ILE A 360 -3.87 -12.00 7.83
CA ILE A 360 -3.20 -11.44 9.03
C ILE A 360 -4.20 -11.14 10.14
N GLN A 361 -5.33 -10.53 9.81
CA GLN A 361 -6.39 -10.19 10.76
C GLN A 361 -7.04 -11.45 11.39
N SER A 362 -7.05 -12.58 10.68
CA SER A 362 -7.56 -13.87 11.16
C SER A 362 -6.56 -14.67 12.01
N ALA A 363 -5.27 -14.33 11.93
CA ALA A 363 -4.20 -15.04 12.62
C ALA A 363 -4.19 -14.76 14.15
N PRO A 364 -3.52 -15.60 14.97
CA PRO A 364 -3.38 -15.34 16.40
C PRO A 364 -2.61 -14.03 16.65
N SER A 365 -3.16 -13.15 17.51
CA SER A 365 -2.56 -11.82 17.75
C SER A 365 -1.13 -11.91 18.29
N LEU A 366 -0.19 -11.33 17.52
CA LEU A 366 1.20 -11.11 17.90
C LEU A 366 1.31 -10.41 19.26
N LYS A 367 0.56 -9.31 19.45
CA LYS A 367 0.60 -8.52 20.69
C LYS A 367 0.21 -9.37 21.90
N GLN A 368 -0.84 -10.18 21.79
CA GLN A 368 -1.27 -11.08 22.86
C GLN A 368 -0.28 -12.23 23.08
N HIS A 369 0.30 -12.79 22.02
CA HIS A 369 1.34 -13.81 22.12
C HIS A 369 2.54 -13.29 22.92
N ILE A 370 3.08 -12.12 22.57
CA ILE A 370 4.21 -11.48 23.28
C ILE A 370 3.85 -11.23 24.74
N LEU A 371 2.69 -10.62 25.03
CA LEU A 371 2.21 -10.39 26.40
C LEU A 371 2.14 -11.68 27.23
N SER A 372 1.64 -12.77 26.63
CA SER A 372 1.54 -14.08 27.30
C SER A 372 2.88 -14.78 27.49
N SER A 373 3.88 -14.48 26.65
CA SER A 373 5.20 -15.12 26.68
C SER A 373 6.11 -14.63 27.81
N GLY A 374 5.84 -13.43 28.35
CA GLY A 374 6.71 -12.74 29.31
C GLY A 374 8.13 -12.42 28.79
N ASN A 375 8.37 -12.54 27.48
CA ASN A 375 9.71 -12.43 26.92
C ASN A 375 10.10 -10.97 26.63
N GLU A 376 11.12 -10.48 27.33
CA GLU A 376 11.58 -9.09 27.21
C GLU A 376 12.07 -8.73 25.81
N LYS A 377 12.89 -9.60 25.22
CA LYS A 377 13.50 -9.43 23.90
C LYS A 377 12.43 -9.20 22.82
N LEU A 378 11.35 -9.99 22.87
CA LEU A 378 10.19 -9.86 21.98
C LEU A 378 9.38 -8.58 22.26
N ARG A 379 9.18 -8.21 23.52
CA ARG A 379 8.52 -6.95 23.90
C ARG A 379 9.27 -5.73 23.36
N ILE A 380 10.58 -5.68 23.54
CA ILE A 380 11.45 -4.60 23.02
C ILE A 380 11.37 -4.55 21.49
N ALA A 381 11.52 -5.68 20.78
CA ALA A 381 11.48 -5.71 19.32
C ALA A 381 10.11 -5.31 18.74
N TYR A 382 9.00 -5.73 19.37
CA TYR A 382 7.66 -5.27 19.01
C TYR A 382 7.49 -3.76 19.26
N ASN A 383 7.92 -3.27 20.42
CA ASN A 383 7.83 -1.83 20.73
C ASN A 383 8.68 -1.00 19.76
N GLN A 384 9.83 -1.52 19.32
CA GLN A 384 10.64 -0.90 18.27
C GLN A 384 9.87 -0.79 16.96
N CYS A 385 9.17 -1.84 16.50
CA CYS A 385 8.31 -1.81 15.31
C CYS A 385 7.25 -0.72 15.39
N VAL A 386 6.55 -0.64 16.54
CA VAL A 386 5.52 0.36 16.79
C VAL A 386 6.11 1.78 16.81
N SER A 387 7.29 1.97 17.40
CA SER A 387 7.98 3.27 17.42
C SER A 387 8.33 3.73 16.01
N VAL A 388 9.01 2.90 15.20
CA VAL A 388 9.42 3.33 13.85
C VAL A 388 8.22 3.55 12.92
N LEU A 389 7.10 2.83 13.12
CA LEU A 389 5.85 3.10 12.39
C LEU A 389 5.21 4.42 12.81
N ALA A 390 5.26 4.77 14.10
CA ALA A 390 4.85 6.08 14.58
C ALA A 390 5.77 7.21 14.09
N ASP A 391 7.07 6.94 13.91
CA ASP A 391 8.03 7.90 13.36
C ASP A 391 7.81 8.11 11.86
N LEU A 392 7.59 7.05 11.07
CA LEU A 392 7.17 7.13 9.67
C LEU A 392 5.90 7.99 9.53
N ARG A 393 4.91 7.77 10.40
CA ARG A 393 3.65 8.55 10.42
C ARG A 393 3.87 9.99 10.85
N THR A 394 4.79 10.25 11.76
CA THR A 394 5.21 11.60 12.16
C THR A 394 5.89 12.34 11.01
N TYR A 395 6.77 11.65 10.27
CA TYR A 395 7.45 12.21 9.11
C TYR A 395 6.47 12.46 7.94
N HIS A 396 5.51 11.56 7.70
CA HIS A 396 4.46 11.78 6.71
C HIS A 396 3.60 13.03 7.02
N ILE A 397 3.31 13.31 8.29
CA ILE A 397 2.65 14.59 8.68
C ILE A 397 3.52 15.80 8.35
N ALA A 398 4.85 15.71 8.49
CA ALA A 398 5.77 16.79 8.12
C ALA A 398 5.82 17.00 6.60
N ILE A 399 5.88 15.92 5.80
CA ILE A 399 5.73 15.95 4.33
C ILE A 399 4.42 16.68 3.97
N VAL A 400 3.29 16.20 4.47
CA VAL A 400 1.96 16.79 4.21
C VAL A 400 1.87 18.26 4.62
N THR A 401 2.51 18.64 5.73
CA THR A 401 2.57 20.04 6.16
C THR A 401 3.30 20.91 5.12
N LYS A 402 4.48 20.49 4.64
CA LYS A 402 5.25 21.21 3.61
C LYS A 402 4.52 21.23 2.25
N PHE A 403 4.10 20.06 1.77
CA PHE A 403 3.58 19.85 0.41
C PHE A 403 2.11 20.24 0.22
N ILE A 404 1.34 20.40 1.29
CA ILE A 404 -0.08 20.80 1.18
C ILE A 404 -0.34 22.10 1.94
N ILE A 405 -0.04 22.15 3.23
CA ILE A 405 -0.47 23.28 4.08
C ILE A 405 0.35 24.54 3.81
N THR A 406 1.68 24.44 3.85
CA THR A 406 2.59 25.55 3.53
C THR A 406 2.47 25.93 2.06
N ALA A 407 2.32 24.95 1.15
CA ALA A 407 2.09 25.21 -0.26
C ALA A 407 0.77 25.98 -0.53
N ALA A 408 -0.33 25.61 0.12
CA ALA A 408 -1.61 26.33 0.05
C ALA A 408 -1.50 27.77 0.55
N ALA A 409 -0.86 27.97 1.70
CA ALA A 409 -0.63 29.31 2.27
C ALA A 409 0.22 30.18 1.32
N ASN A 410 1.29 29.61 0.75
CA ASN A 410 2.15 30.29 -0.21
C ASN A 410 1.43 30.64 -1.52
N ALA A 411 0.55 29.75 -2.03
CA ALA A 411 -0.28 30.03 -3.19
C ALA A 411 -1.25 31.19 -2.93
N LYS A 412 -1.93 31.19 -1.76
CA LYS A 412 -2.84 32.27 -1.34
C LYS A 412 -2.13 33.61 -1.14
N ALA A 413 -0.90 33.61 -0.66
CA ALA A 413 -0.11 34.84 -0.45
C ALA A 413 0.33 35.49 -1.77
N LYS A 414 0.50 34.71 -2.85
CA LYS A 414 1.02 35.17 -4.15
C LYS A 414 -0.05 35.65 -5.14
N LYS A 415 -1.19 36.19 -4.66
CA LYS A 415 -2.32 36.64 -5.49
C LYS A 415 -1.86 37.41 -6.75
N GLY A 416 -2.23 36.92 -7.93
CA GLY A 416 -2.19 37.69 -9.17
C GLY A 416 -0.89 37.65 -9.99
N LYS A 417 0.05 36.71 -9.75
CA LYS A 417 1.13 36.43 -10.71
C LYS A 417 1.08 34.97 -11.18
N PRO A 418 0.94 34.67 -12.49
CA PRO A 418 1.05 33.30 -12.99
C PRO A 418 2.44 32.78 -12.64
N SER A 419 2.48 31.71 -11.86
CA SER A 419 3.72 31.25 -11.26
C SER A 419 4.47 30.33 -12.21
N HIS A 420 5.58 30.82 -12.77
CA HIS A 420 6.50 30.19 -13.74
C HIS A 420 6.95 28.74 -13.48
N TRP A 421 6.62 28.14 -12.33
CA TRP A 421 6.87 26.71 -12.08
C TRP A 421 5.88 25.80 -12.81
N ALA A 422 4.66 26.29 -13.07
CA ALA A 422 3.81 25.74 -14.11
C ALA A 422 4.25 26.36 -15.44
N GLY A 423 4.33 25.56 -16.51
CA GLY A 423 4.55 26.08 -17.86
C GLY A 423 3.34 26.85 -18.37
N ASN A 424 2.98 26.68 -19.65
CA ASN A 424 1.71 27.21 -20.19
C ASN A 424 0.49 26.38 -19.70
N PHE A 425 0.48 25.96 -18.43
CA PHE A 425 -0.52 25.08 -17.84
C PHE A 425 -1.32 25.86 -16.79
N GLN A 426 -2.39 26.53 -17.25
CA GLN A 426 -3.15 27.50 -16.47
C GLN A 426 -4.36 26.84 -15.77
N ILE A 427 -4.11 25.99 -14.76
CA ILE A 427 -5.17 25.50 -13.87
C ILE A 427 -5.07 26.22 -12.51
N ASN A 428 -6.21 26.71 -12.02
CA ASN A 428 -6.31 27.31 -10.69
C ASN A 428 -6.06 26.26 -9.59
N PRO A 429 -5.29 26.57 -8.52
CA PRO A 429 -5.01 25.61 -7.46
C PRO A 429 -6.30 25.06 -6.83
N PRO A 430 -6.43 23.73 -6.63
CA PRO A 430 -7.68 23.10 -6.25
C PRO A 430 -8.15 23.55 -4.87
N SER A 431 -9.26 24.29 -4.84
CA SER A 431 -9.87 24.88 -3.66
C SER A 431 -10.57 23.84 -2.78
N SER A 432 -11.22 22.85 -3.40
CA SER A 432 -11.94 21.77 -2.71
C SER A 432 -11.00 20.89 -1.87
N LEU A 433 -9.72 20.86 -2.24
CA LEU A 433 -8.65 20.07 -1.64
C LEU A 433 -7.82 20.83 -0.60
N GLN A 434 -8.19 22.05 -0.21
CA GLN A 434 -7.37 22.85 0.70
C GLN A 434 -7.18 22.18 2.07
N GLU A 435 -8.24 21.55 2.59
CA GLU A 435 -8.25 20.86 3.90
C GLU A 435 -8.51 19.34 3.79
N ARG A 436 -8.82 18.87 2.57
CA ARG A 436 -9.14 17.48 2.25
C ARG A 436 -8.03 16.80 1.45
N GLY A 437 -7.76 15.54 1.79
CA GLY A 437 -6.94 14.66 0.98
C GLY A 437 -7.68 14.26 -0.30
N THR A 438 -6.94 13.85 -1.32
CA THR A 438 -7.43 13.37 -2.61
C THR A 438 -8.37 12.16 -2.49
N GLY A 439 -8.21 11.35 -1.43
CA GLY A 439 -9.13 10.26 -1.05
C GLY A 439 -10.38 10.68 -0.25
N GLY A 440 -10.54 11.97 0.09
CA GLY A 440 -11.73 12.53 0.76
C GLY A 440 -11.58 12.83 2.27
N SER A 441 -10.55 12.32 2.95
CA SER A 441 -10.34 12.51 4.40
C SER A 441 -9.89 13.93 4.76
N GLY A 442 -10.32 14.46 5.92
CA GLY A 442 -9.69 15.63 6.54
C GLY A 442 -8.23 15.33 6.89
N ILE A 443 -7.29 16.07 6.29
CA ILE A 443 -5.90 15.61 6.15
C ILE A 443 -5.21 15.42 7.51
N LEU A 444 -5.09 16.49 8.30
CA LEU A 444 -4.32 16.45 9.56
C LEU A 444 -5.03 15.65 10.65
N SER A 445 -6.36 15.68 10.73
CA SER A 445 -7.12 14.97 11.75
C SER A 445 -6.98 13.45 11.58
N PHE A 446 -7.11 12.95 10.35
CA PHE A 446 -6.88 11.55 10.02
C PHE A 446 -5.45 11.12 10.34
N LEU A 447 -4.44 11.82 9.80
CA LEU A 447 -3.03 11.42 9.97
C LEU A 447 -2.57 11.48 11.43
N LYS A 448 -3.01 12.48 12.22
CA LYS A 448 -2.75 12.54 13.67
C LYS A 448 -3.43 11.39 14.41
N SER A 449 -4.72 11.11 14.13
CA SER A 449 -5.46 9.99 14.73
C SER A 449 -4.75 8.64 14.49
N VAL A 450 -4.34 8.38 13.25
CA VAL A 450 -3.60 7.15 12.89
C VAL A 450 -2.24 7.09 13.60
N ARG A 451 -1.45 8.17 13.61
CA ARG A 451 -0.17 8.24 14.35
C ARG A 451 -0.35 7.99 15.85
N ASP A 452 -1.31 8.66 16.48
CA ASP A 452 -1.45 8.64 17.94
C ASP A 452 -2.01 7.30 18.44
N THR A 453 -2.90 6.66 17.67
CA THR A 453 -3.29 5.26 17.90
C THR A 453 -2.16 4.26 17.63
N THR A 454 -1.21 4.58 16.75
CA THR A 454 0.05 3.80 16.62
C THR A 454 0.85 3.86 17.91
N ARG A 455 1.08 5.06 18.46
CA ARG A 455 1.86 5.26 19.70
C ARG A 455 1.23 4.58 20.91
N ALA A 456 -0.11 4.59 21.01
CA ALA A 456 -0.86 3.82 22.00
C ALA A 456 -0.72 2.28 21.82
N GLY A 457 -0.19 1.82 20.68
CA GLY A 457 0.10 0.42 20.39
C GLY A 457 1.25 -0.19 21.20
N ILE A 458 2.10 0.64 21.84
CA ILE A 458 3.22 0.21 22.68
C ILE A 458 2.73 -0.69 23.84
N ILE A 459 3.48 -1.77 24.12
CA ILE A 459 3.33 -2.58 25.33
C ILE A 459 4.11 -1.88 26.44
N GLN A 460 3.42 -1.29 27.41
CA GLN A 460 4.05 -0.76 28.61
C GLN A 460 4.47 -1.87 29.57
N GLU A 461 5.42 -1.56 30.45
CA GLU A 461 5.74 -2.44 31.56
C GLU A 461 4.61 -2.46 32.59
N LYS A 462 4.30 -3.64 33.13
CA LYS A 462 3.67 -3.69 34.45
C LYS A 462 4.72 -3.26 35.46
N SER A 463 4.67 -2.02 35.94
CA SER A 463 5.42 -1.65 37.14
C SER A 463 5.11 -2.67 38.24
N PRO A 464 6.10 -3.25 38.92
CA PRO A 464 5.83 -4.06 40.10
C PRO A 464 5.07 -3.18 41.11
N ASN A 465 4.00 -3.71 41.71
CA ASN A 465 3.14 -2.98 42.64
C ASN A 465 3.98 -2.29 43.72
N ARG A 466 4.22 -0.97 43.57
CA ARG A 466 4.60 -0.15 44.73
C ARG A 466 3.34 -0.02 45.58
N PRO A 467 3.36 -0.40 46.86
CA PRO A 467 2.26 -0.08 47.75
C PRO A 467 2.09 1.44 47.79
N VAL A 468 0.84 1.91 47.72
CA VAL A 468 0.53 3.34 47.76
C VAL A 468 0.78 3.85 49.18
N SER A 469 2.00 4.33 49.46
CA SER A 469 2.28 5.11 50.65
C SER A 469 1.69 6.51 50.46
N SER A 470 0.72 6.86 51.28
CA SER A 470 0.06 8.16 51.27
C SER A 470 1.00 9.29 51.69
N SER A 471 1.47 10.09 50.73
CA SER A 471 2.06 11.41 50.99
C SER A 471 1.31 12.47 50.20
N LYS A 472 0.45 13.21 50.90
CA LYS A 472 -0.13 14.46 50.39
C LYS A 472 0.95 15.55 50.31
N SER A 473 0.68 16.60 49.54
CA SER A 473 1.36 17.90 49.56
C SER A 473 2.78 17.97 48.98
N LEU A 474 2.89 18.47 47.74
CA LEU A 474 3.44 19.80 47.44
C LEU A 474 3.36 20.10 45.93
N LEU A 475 2.41 20.94 45.53
CA LEU A 475 2.26 21.45 44.16
C LEU A 475 1.92 22.94 44.22
N LYS A 476 2.96 23.76 44.03
CA LYS A 476 3.07 25.23 43.88
C LYS A 476 4.55 25.52 44.20
N THR A 477 5.32 26.34 43.49
CA THR A 477 5.03 27.38 42.49
C THR A 477 6.35 27.68 41.78
N HIS A 478 6.35 27.97 40.47
CA HIS A 478 7.23 28.92 39.74
C HIS A 478 7.26 28.58 38.24
N PHE A 479 6.71 29.45 37.38
CA PHE A 479 7.25 29.79 36.06
C PHE A 479 6.37 30.89 35.41
N LEU A 480 6.75 32.16 35.61
CA LEU A 480 6.32 33.31 34.79
C LEU A 480 7.36 34.43 34.95
N HIS A 481 7.49 35.27 33.92
CA HIS A 481 8.64 36.15 33.62
C HIS A 481 9.93 35.38 33.27
N GLN A 482 10.72 35.81 32.27
CA GLN A 482 10.89 37.18 31.78
C GLN A 482 11.08 37.25 30.24
N VAL A 483 10.66 38.35 29.62
CA VAL A 483 10.89 38.69 28.20
C VAL A 483 11.60 40.04 28.15
N ALA A 484 12.66 40.16 27.32
CA ALA A 484 12.95 41.28 26.39
C ALA A 484 14.45 41.53 26.17
N SER A 485 14.81 41.85 24.91
CA SER A 485 16.06 42.50 24.46
C SER A 485 17.36 41.67 24.62
N THR A 486 18.26 41.54 23.63
CA THR A 486 18.70 42.54 22.63
C THR A 486 18.94 41.96 21.23
N ASN A 487 19.06 42.86 20.25
CA ASN A 487 19.54 42.69 18.87
C ASN A 487 20.17 44.05 18.47
N PRO A 488 20.92 44.21 17.35
CA PRO A 488 21.39 43.23 16.38
C PRO A 488 22.92 43.32 16.09
N CYS A 489 23.47 42.41 15.29
CA CYS A 489 24.59 42.75 14.40
C CYS A 489 24.65 41.86 13.15
N GLN A 490 25.28 42.36 12.09
CA GLN A 490 25.19 41.85 10.72
C GLN A 490 26.14 40.68 10.43
N SER A 491 25.75 39.77 9.54
CA SER A 491 26.69 39.20 8.56
C SER A 491 25.95 38.75 7.29
N ASN A 492 26.39 39.28 6.15
CA ASN A 492 26.00 38.79 4.84
C ASN A 492 26.80 37.53 4.51
N VAL A 493 26.14 36.46 4.06
CA VAL A 493 26.79 35.40 3.27
C VAL A 493 25.92 35.10 2.07
N ALA A 494 26.47 35.29 0.87
CA ALA A 494 25.76 35.08 -0.38
C ALA A 494 25.59 33.58 -0.67
N PHE A 495 24.39 33.16 -1.06
CA PHE A 495 24.18 31.85 -1.68
C PHE A 495 24.56 31.93 -3.16
N SER A 496 25.71 31.35 -3.51
CA SER A 496 26.09 31.13 -4.90
C SER A 496 25.26 29.98 -5.48
N VAL A 497 24.67 30.19 -6.66
CA VAL A 497 24.01 29.13 -7.42
C VAL A 497 25.07 28.37 -8.19
N GLN A 498 25.39 27.15 -7.77
CA GLN A 498 26.19 26.22 -8.57
C GLN A 498 25.31 25.18 -9.26
N GLN A 499 25.41 25.14 -10.59
CA GLN A 499 24.87 24.05 -11.40
C GLN A 499 25.46 22.72 -10.92
N SER A 500 24.58 21.78 -10.54
CA SER A 500 24.99 20.42 -10.21
C SER A 500 24.89 19.55 -11.46
N ALA A 501 26.04 19.09 -11.94
CA ALA A 501 26.14 18.14 -13.05
C ALA A 501 25.61 16.75 -12.67
N GLU A 502 25.38 15.93 -13.68
CA GLU A 502 24.86 14.57 -13.55
C GLU A 502 25.77 13.68 -12.67
N ILE A 503 25.18 13.01 -11.67
CA ILE A 503 25.88 12.00 -10.84
C ILE A 503 25.35 10.60 -11.23
N PRO A 504 26.22 9.71 -11.75
CA PRO A 504 25.79 8.38 -12.16
C PRO A 504 25.56 7.44 -10.96
N TRP A 505 24.50 6.64 -11.04
CA TRP A 505 24.21 5.59 -10.07
C TRP A 505 25.20 4.43 -10.20
N SER A 506 25.91 4.11 -9.11
CA SER A 506 26.63 2.84 -8.98
C SER A 506 26.52 2.29 -7.57
N GLY A 507 25.67 1.27 -7.39
CA GLY A 507 25.65 0.44 -6.19
C GLY A 507 26.64 -0.72 -6.38
N ARG A 508 27.70 -0.76 -5.57
CA ARG A 508 28.58 -1.94 -5.47
C ARG A 508 27.96 -2.93 -4.50
N GLU A 509 27.65 -4.13 -4.97
CA GLU A 509 27.44 -5.28 -4.11
C GLU A 509 28.81 -5.74 -3.56
N ALA A 510 28.88 -5.96 -2.25
CA ALA A 510 30.04 -6.55 -1.59
C ALA A 510 29.72 -8.00 -1.26
N ASP A 511 30.25 -8.92 -2.07
CA ASP A 511 30.05 -10.36 -1.91
C ASP A 511 31.04 -10.92 -0.87
N HIS A 512 30.51 -11.52 0.21
CA HIS A 512 31.27 -12.18 1.27
C HIS A 512 30.62 -13.53 1.63
N GLY A 513 30.60 -14.46 0.65
CA GLY A 513 30.30 -15.87 0.88
C GLY A 513 31.52 -16.66 1.38
N SER A 514 31.49 -17.19 2.61
CA SER A 514 32.50 -18.13 3.11
C SER A 514 32.43 -19.48 2.38
N ARG A 515 33.60 -20.07 2.11
CA ARG A 515 33.78 -21.44 1.56
C ARG A 515 33.72 -22.51 2.67
N ILE A 516 33.87 -23.78 2.24
CA ILE A 516 34.03 -25.06 3.00
C ILE A 516 32.67 -25.80 3.15
N PHE A 517 32.45 -27.06 2.73
CA PHE A 517 33.32 -28.24 2.49
C PHE A 517 33.10 -28.99 1.13
N HIS A 518 33.96 -29.97 0.84
CA HIS A 518 34.00 -30.86 -0.34
C HIS A 518 32.94 -32.00 -0.36
N ALA A 519 32.61 -32.54 -1.55
CA ALA A 519 32.93 -33.94 -1.94
C ALA A 519 32.51 -34.35 -3.39
N CYS A 520 33.47 -34.94 -4.12
CA CYS A 520 33.39 -35.98 -5.16
C CYS A 520 32.66 -35.82 -6.53
N VAL A 521 33.28 -36.49 -7.51
CA VAL A 521 33.17 -36.42 -8.99
C VAL A 521 33.12 -37.89 -9.51
N PRO A 522 32.38 -38.26 -10.58
CA PRO A 522 32.94 -38.39 -11.95
C PRO A 522 32.05 -37.72 -13.02
N ILE A 523 32.57 -36.88 -13.93
CA ILE A 523 33.33 -37.21 -15.16
C ILE A 523 32.58 -38.15 -16.11
N ASN A 524 32.28 -37.62 -17.31
CA ASN A 524 32.36 -38.41 -18.54
C ASN A 524 32.93 -37.54 -19.68
N GLN A 525 33.72 -38.12 -20.58
CA GLN A 525 34.61 -37.39 -21.52
C GLN A 525 34.06 -37.32 -22.96
N GLY A 526 34.50 -36.33 -23.76
CA GLY A 526 34.02 -36.10 -25.13
C GLY A 526 34.90 -35.26 -26.07
N LYS A 527 36.19 -35.60 -26.19
CA LYS A 527 37.15 -35.36 -27.32
C LYS A 527 37.21 -34.00 -28.10
N LEU A 528 38.39 -33.38 -27.96
CA LEU A 528 39.30 -32.69 -28.93
C LEU A 528 39.20 -33.13 -30.43
N SER A 529 39.63 -32.42 -31.50
CA SER A 529 40.31 -31.11 -31.77
C SER A 529 40.40 -30.83 -33.33
N PRO A 530 41.34 -30.07 -33.95
CA PRO A 530 41.34 -28.59 -34.16
C PRO A 530 41.72 -28.07 -35.60
N LYS A 531 41.96 -26.73 -35.74
CA LYS A 531 42.75 -25.99 -36.77
C LYS A 531 42.12 -25.76 -38.18
N ASP A 532 42.47 -24.73 -38.98
CA ASP A 532 43.60 -23.77 -38.98
C ASP A 532 43.26 -22.33 -39.50
N ASN A 533 44.24 -21.44 -39.33
CA ASN A 533 44.36 -20.00 -39.63
C ASN A 533 44.34 -19.55 -41.12
N SER A 534 43.99 -18.28 -41.40
CA SER A 534 44.95 -17.21 -41.90
C SER A 534 44.30 -15.91 -42.45
N LEU A 535 45.02 -14.79 -42.28
CA LEU A 535 44.89 -13.44 -42.90
C LEU A 535 46.16 -13.17 -43.74
N PRO A 536 46.22 -12.28 -44.78
CA PRO A 536 45.98 -10.81 -44.73
C PRO A 536 45.23 -10.26 -46.00
N GLY A 537 45.30 -9.00 -46.50
CA GLY A 537 46.07 -7.78 -46.15
C GLY A 537 45.82 -6.52 -47.04
N GLU A 538 46.53 -5.43 -46.69
CA GLU A 538 46.95 -4.21 -47.45
C GLU A 538 46.03 -3.39 -48.40
N THR A 539 45.62 -2.22 -47.89
CA THR A 539 45.77 -0.83 -48.42
C THR A 539 45.94 -0.48 -49.92
N THR A 540 45.17 0.53 -50.39
CA THR A 540 45.73 1.82 -50.91
C THR A 540 44.67 2.94 -51.09
N ARG A 541 45.10 4.21 -51.14
CA ARG A 541 44.31 5.46 -51.32
C ARG A 541 44.06 5.80 -52.81
N SER A 542 43.01 6.57 -53.13
CA SER A 542 43.16 7.88 -53.82
C SER A 542 41.90 8.77 -53.77
N ASN A 543 42.10 10.08 -53.92
CA ASN A 543 41.07 11.14 -53.89
C ASN A 543 40.48 11.44 -55.29
N ARG A 544 39.29 12.06 -55.33
CA ARG A 544 38.98 13.11 -56.32
C ARG A 544 37.95 14.12 -55.79
N VAL A 545 38.14 15.41 -56.11
CA VAL A 545 37.36 16.59 -55.66
C VAL A 545 37.18 17.55 -56.87
N PHE A 546 36.25 18.52 -56.77
CA PHE A 546 35.94 19.65 -57.69
C PHE A 546 34.89 19.35 -58.81
N GLN A 547 34.00 20.27 -59.26
CA GLN A 547 33.72 21.67 -58.86
C GLN A 547 32.29 22.17 -59.27
N THR A 548 31.61 22.89 -58.37
CA THR A 548 30.78 24.13 -58.53
C THR A 548 29.82 24.45 -59.73
N ARG A 549 28.56 24.81 -59.35
CA ARG A 549 27.78 26.06 -59.70
C ARG A 549 27.15 26.25 -61.12
N PRO A 550 26.22 27.23 -61.36
CA PRO A 550 25.00 27.62 -60.58
C PRO A 550 23.78 28.18 -61.41
N ARG A 551 22.73 28.66 -60.71
CA ARG A 551 21.72 29.73 -61.05
C ARG A 551 20.56 29.46 -62.04
N THR A 552 19.33 29.77 -61.59
CA THR A 552 18.54 30.97 -62.02
C THR A 552 17.32 31.22 -61.09
N CYS A 553 16.74 32.44 -61.12
CA CYS A 553 15.66 32.89 -60.23
C CYS A 553 14.54 33.64 -60.98
N ALA A 554 13.27 33.45 -60.58
CA ALA A 554 12.09 34.33 -60.68
C ALA A 554 10.91 33.57 -59.98
N GLY A 555 9.95 34.12 -59.23
CA GLY A 555 9.19 35.37 -59.34
C GLY A 555 7.86 35.09 -60.08
N THR A 556 6.63 35.42 -59.61
CA THR A 556 6.13 36.28 -58.50
C THR A 556 4.60 36.09 -58.26
N ARG A 557 4.10 36.42 -57.04
CA ARG A 557 2.75 36.99 -56.68
C ARG A 557 1.46 36.12 -56.89
N SER A 558 0.61 35.86 -55.88
CA SER A 558 -0.39 36.71 -55.14
C SER A 558 -1.60 37.11 -56.00
N ASP A 559 -2.88 37.10 -55.57
CA ASP A 559 -3.52 36.86 -54.25
C ASP A 559 -5.05 36.52 -54.45
N PRO A 560 -5.95 36.47 -53.43
CA PRO A 560 -7.13 35.56 -53.43
C PRO A 560 -8.51 36.16 -53.82
N VAL A 561 -9.54 35.31 -53.70
CA VAL A 561 -10.98 35.63 -53.54
C VAL A 561 -11.46 35.02 -52.23
#